data_AF-A0AAT9J3C8-F1
#
_entry.id   AF-A0AAT9J3C8-F1
#
_cell.length_a   1.000
_cell.length_b   1.000
_cell.length_c   1.000
_cell.angle_alpha   90.00
_cell.angle_beta   90.00
_cell.angle_gamma   90.00
#
_symmetry.space_group_name_H-M   'P 1'
#
loop_
_entity.id
_entity.type
_entity.pdbx_description
1 polymer ?
#
loop_
_entity_poly.entity_id
_entity_poly.type
_entity_poly.pdbx_seq_one_letter_code
_entity_poly.pdbx_strand_id
1 'polypeptide(L)'
;MKLHLLIDTSVWLDIVQDARQFAILEMLTAMIEAERLTLILPQIVVDEFNSNRDRVIAESRKSIKSHFRPVRQAIAQFGAKEDRDALIQKLNEIDHLIGYTEQSVNEALYTIDETFGDTDCIGITDEVKRRAADRAITKSAPFHRQRNSMADAILLKSYVDKAA
;
A
#
# COMPACT_ATOMS: atom_id res chain seq x y z
N MET A 1 -1.58 -22.72 -16.25
CA MET A 1 -1.02 -21.38 -16.52
C MET A 1 -0.96 -20.65 -15.20
N LYS A 2 0.23 -20.26 -14.73
CA LYS A 2 0.40 -19.47 -13.50
C LYS A 2 0.31 -17.98 -13.86
N LEU A 3 -0.38 -17.19 -13.05
CA LEU A 3 -0.47 -15.74 -13.23
C LEU A 3 0.81 -15.09 -12.69
N HIS A 4 1.54 -14.33 -13.50
CA HIS A 4 2.69 -13.56 -13.04
C HIS A 4 2.27 -12.14 -12.68
N LEU A 5 2.42 -11.77 -11.41
CA LEU A 5 1.99 -10.47 -10.89
C LEU A 5 3.19 -9.73 -10.29
N LEU A 6 3.36 -8.46 -10.66
CA LEU A 6 4.19 -7.50 -9.94
C LEU A 6 3.27 -6.42 -9.40
N ILE A 7 3.41 -6.12 -8.12
CA ILE A 7 2.64 -5.08 -7.43
C ILE A 7 3.61 -3.95 -7.08
N ASP A 8 3.26 -2.73 -7.45
CA ASP A 8 4.03 -1.53 -7.13
C ASP A 8 4.00 -1.21 -5.62
N THR A 9 5.02 -0.55 -5.11
CA THR A 9 5.15 -0.15 -3.70
C THR A 9 3.92 0.62 -3.22
N SER A 10 3.43 1.55 -4.05
CA SER A 10 2.27 2.38 -3.72
C SER A 10 1.02 1.55 -3.39
N VAL A 11 0.79 0.48 -4.14
CA VAL A 11 -0.37 -0.40 -3.96
C VAL A 11 -0.27 -1.20 -2.66
N TRP A 12 0.92 -1.69 -2.30
CA TRP A 12 1.13 -2.34 -1.00
C TRP A 12 0.85 -1.40 0.16
N LEU A 13 1.30 -0.16 0.06
CA LEU A 13 1.04 0.87 1.07
C LEU A 13 -0.46 1.20 1.18
N ASP A 14 -1.17 1.27 0.06
CA ASP A 14 -2.61 1.49 0.03
C ASP A 14 -3.40 0.35 0.70
N ILE A 15 -2.99 -0.91 0.47
CA ILE A 15 -3.59 -2.09 1.12
C ILE A 15 -3.45 -2.00 2.64
N VAL A 16 -2.27 -1.59 3.13
CA VAL A 16 -2.01 -1.42 4.57
C VAL A 16 -2.88 -0.31 5.17
N GLN A 17 -3.14 0.76 4.41
CA GLN A 17 -3.91 1.91 4.90
C GLN A 17 -5.44 1.67 4.93
N ASP A 18 -5.95 0.69 4.19
CA ASP A 18 -7.39 0.45 4.03
C ASP A 18 -7.78 -0.98 4.41
N ALA A 19 -8.35 -1.14 5.61
CA ALA A 19 -8.81 -2.42 6.11
C ALA A 19 -9.82 -3.14 5.19
N ARG A 20 -10.53 -2.41 4.30
CA ARG A 20 -11.44 -3.01 3.32
C ARG A 20 -10.71 -3.80 2.23
N GLN A 21 -9.42 -3.50 2.02
CA GLN A 21 -8.56 -4.18 1.05
C GLN A 21 -7.91 -5.44 1.61
N PHE A 22 -8.08 -5.73 2.91
CA PHE A 22 -7.51 -6.93 3.54
C PHE A 22 -7.97 -8.23 2.87
N ALA A 23 -9.23 -8.32 2.44
CA ALA A 23 -9.73 -9.48 1.70
C ALA A 23 -8.99 -9.72 0.37
N ILE A 24 -8.46 -8.66 -0.26
CA ILE A 24 -7.64 -8.79 -1.48
C ILE A 24 -6.27 -9.37 -1.13
N LEU A 25 -5.69 -8.95 0.00
CA LEU A 25 -4.43 -9.49 0.50
C LEU A 25 -4.55 -10.98 0.84
N GLU A 26 -5.60 -11.38 1.57
CA GLU A 26 -5.86 -12.80 1.88
C GLU A 26 -6.03 -13.64 0.61
N MET A 27 -6.79 -13.14 -0.36
CA MET A 27 -6.96 -13.80 -1.65
C MET A 27 -5.62 -13.92 -2.40
N LEU A 28 -4.80 -12.87 -2.40
CA LEU A 28 -3.48 -12.87 -3.03
C LEU A 28 -2.59 -13.96 -2.42
N THR A 29 -2.50 -14.01 -1.09
CA THR A 29 -1.70 -15.01 -0.37
C THR A 29 -2.20 -16.43 -0.66
N ALA A 30 -3.51 -16.66 -0.60
CA ALA A 30 -4.09 -17.97 -0.92
C ALA A 30 -3.81 -18.40 -2.37
N MET A 31 -3.75 -17.46 -3.33
CA MET A 31 -3.40 -17.76 -4.72
C MET A 31 -1.91 -18.06 -4.90
N ILE A 32 -1.03 -17.45 -4.11
CA ILE A 32 0.41 -17.75 -4.09
C ILE A 32 0.63 -19.17 -3.53
N GLU A 33 0.04 -19.47 -2.37
CA GLU A 33 0.12 -20.78 -1.72
C GLU A 33 -0.42 -21.91 -2.59
N ALA A 34 -1.54 -21.67 -3.29
CA ALA A 34 -2.13 -22.62 -4.23
C ALA A 34 -1.33 -22.75 -5.55
N GLU A 35 -0.16 -22.10 -5.65
CA GLU A 35 0.70 -22.04 -6.83
C GLU A 35 -0.02 -21.54 -8.11
N ARG A 36 -1.11 -20.77 -7.95
CA ARG A 36 -1.86 -20.20 -9.08
C ARG A 36 -1.32 -18.85 -9.51
N LEU A 37 -0.61 -18.17 -8.60
CA LEU A 37 0.02 -16.88 -8.82
C LEU A 37 1.50 -16.97 -8.45
N THR A 38 2.36 -16.37 -9.27
CA THR A 38 3.78 -16.14 -8.97
C THR A 38 3.98 -14.65 -8.79
N LEU A 39 4.33 -14.26 -7.56
CA LEU A 39 4.67 -12.89 -7.24
C LEU A 39 6.09 -12.59 -7.73
N ILE A 40 6.21 -11.59 -8.60
CA ILE A 40 7.49 -11.02 -9.03
C ILE A 40 7.76 -9.85 -8.10
N LEU A 41 8.73 -10.03 -7.20
CA LEU A 41 9.06 -9.06 -6.16
C LEU A 41 10.46 -8.47 -6.37
N PRO A 42 10.61 -7.31 -7.07
CA PRO A 42 11.88 -6.61 -7.17
C PRO A 42 12.33 -6.03 -5.83
N GLN A 43 13.64 -6.04 -5.56
CA GLN A 43 14.20 -5.50 -4.32
C GLN A 43 13.80 -4.04 -4.03
N ILE A 44 13.67 -3.20 -5.07
CA ILE A 44 13.23 -1.80 -4.93
C ILE A 44 11.85 -1.69 -4.23
N VAL A 45 10.94 -2.63 -4.48
CA VAL A 45 9.61 -2.63 -3.85
C VAL A 45 9.72 -2.88 -2.36
N VAL A 46 10.54 -3.86 -1.97
CA VAL A 46 10.78 -4.21 -0.56
C VAL A 46 11.45 -3.04 0.17
N ASP A 47 12.48 -2.46 -0.43
CA ASP A 47 13.23 -1.35 0.16
C ASP A 47 12.34 -0.11 0.35
N GLU A 48 11.59 0.27 -0.69
CA GLU A 48 10.68 1.41 -0.64
C GLU A 48 9.51 1.18 0.33
N PHE A 49 8.96 -0.04 0.39
CA PHE A 49 7.89 -0.37 1.33
C PHE A 49 8.37 -0.25 2.77
N ASN A 50 9.49 -0.89 3.10
CA ASN A 50 10.08 -0.85 4.44
C ASN A 50 10.44 0.57 4.88
N SER A 51 10.96 1.40 3.97
CA SER A 51 11.29 2.79 4.28
C SER A 51 10.06 3.68 4.48
N ASN A 52 8.90 3.35 3.90
CA ASN A 52 7.72 4.23 3.92
C ASN A 52 6.60 3.77 4.87
N ARG A 53 6.50 2.48 5.18
CA ARG A 53 5.34 1.88 5.86
C ARG A 53 4.97 2.59 7.18
N ASP A 54 5.94 2.87 8.04
CA ASP A 54 5.69 3.47 9.36
C ASP A 54 5.13 4.90 9.24
N ARG A 55 5.70 5.68 8.31
CA ARG A 55 5.27 7.05 8.03
C ARG A 55 3.86 7.07 7.45
N VAL A 56 3.61 6.21 6.48
CA VAL A 56 2.32 6.07 5.76
C VAL A 56 1.20 5.69 6.72
N ILE A 57 1.46 4.79 7.68
CA ILE A 57 0.49 4.41 8.72
C ILE A 57 0.25 5.56 9.69
N ALA A 58 1.31 6.25 10.13
CA ALA A 58 1.20 7.38 11.03
C ALA A 58 0.41 8.55 10.42
N GLU A 59 0.62 8.83 9.13
CA GLU A 59 -0.11 9.85 8.37
C GLU A 59 -1.61 9.52 8.28
N SER A 60 -1.98 8.26 7.96
CA SER A 60 -3.38 7.82 7.94
C SER A 60 -4.07 7.95 9.30
N ARG A 61 -3.40 7.52 10.39
CA ARG A 61 -3.93 7.65 11.75
C ARG A 61 -4.13 9.11 12.14
N LYS A 62 -3.19 9.98 11.78
CA LYS A 62 -3.24 11.41 12.07
C LYS A 62 -4.37 12.11 11.31
N SER A 63 -4.56 11.76 10.03
CA SER A 63 -5.63 12.30 9.19
C SER A 63 -7.02 12.05 9.78
N ILE A 64 -7.31 10.81 10.17
CA ILE A 64 -8.61 10.48 10.75
C ILE A 64 -8.83 11.25 12.06
N LYS A 65 -7.87 11.22 12.99
CA LYS A 65 -8.00 11.93 14.28
C LYS A 65 -8.12 13.45 14.10
N SER A 66 -7.42 14.04 13.13
CA SER A 66 -7.47 15.48 12.87
C SER A 66 -8.78 15.92 12.22
N HIS A 67 -9.41 15.09 11.39
CA HIS A 67 -10.71 15.40 10.78
C HIS A 67 -11.89 15.28 11.76
N PHE A 68 -11.84 14.30 12.68
CA PHE A 68 -12.96 14.06 13.61
C PHE A 68 -12.95 15.00 14.83
N ARG A 69 -11.78 15.48 15.28
CA ARG A 69 -11.68 16.39 16.43
C ARG A 69 -12.48 17.70 16.25
N PRO A 70 -12.36 18.44 15.11
CA PRO A 70 -13.17 19.63 14.85
C PRO A 70 -14.67 19.34 14.80
N VAL A 71 -15.07 18.20 14.23
CA VAL A 71 -16.49 17.78 14.15
C VAL A 71 -17.05 17.55 15.56
N ARG A 72 -16.31 16.85 16.43
CA ARG A 72 -16.68 16.64 17.83
C ARG A 72 -16.78 17.96 18.59
N GLN A 73 -15.85 18.89 18.37
CA GLN A 73 -15.87 20.22 18.98
C GLN A 73 -17.07 21.04 18.51
N ALA A 74 -17.41 20.99 17.21
CA ALA A 74 -18.57 21.69 16.66
C ALA A 74 -19.89 21.15 17.23
N ILE A 75 -20.05 19.83 17.34
CA ILE A 75 -21.24 19.23 17.97
C ILE A 75 -21.31 19.58 19.46
N ALA A 76 -20.18 19.61 20.16
CA ALA A 76 -20.14 20.05 21.55
C ALA A 76 -20.46 21.56 21.70
N GLN A 77 -20.14 22.39 20.73
CA GLN A 77 -20.37 23.82 20.86
C GLN A 77 -21.75 24.26 20.35
N PHE A 78 -22.25 23.63 19.29
CA PHE A 78 -23.42 24.07 18.53
C PHE A 78 -24.53 23.02 18.42
N GLY A 79 -24.32 21.80 18.92
CA GLY A 79 -25.32 20.74 18.86
C GLY A 79 -26.55 21.04 19.72
N ALA A 80 -27.74 20.73 19.20
CA ALA A 80 -28.99 20.82 19.95
C ALA A 80 -28.92 19.93 21.21
N LYS A 81 -29.39 20.44 22.36
CA LYS A 81 -29.30 19.75 23.66
C LYS A 81 -29.94 18.36 23.65
N GLU A 82 -30.97 18.16 22.84
CA GLU A 82 -31.74 16.91 22.76
C GLU A 82 -30.98 15.78 22.06
N ASP A 83 -30.17 16.09 21.03
CA ASP A 83 -29.49 15.07 20.20
C ASP A 83 -27.97 15.00 20.42
N ARG A 84 -27.40 15.96 21.15
CA ARG A 84 -25.95 16.11 21.33
C ARG A 84 -25.28 14.87 21.90
N ASP A 85 -25.83 14.29 22.96
CA ASP A 85 -25.21 13.13 23.62
C ASP A 85 -25.27 11.87 22.74
N ALA A 86 -26.37 11.69 22.00
CA ALA A 86 -26.51 10.60 21.03
C ALA A 86 -25.54 10.75 19.85
N LEU A 87 -25.33 11.97 19.35
CA LEU A 87 -24.34 12.26 18.30
C LEU A 87 -22.90 12.04 18.77
N ILE A 88 -22.57 12.47 20.00
CA ILE A 88 -21.25 12.22 20.60
C ILE A 88 -21.02 10.72 20.80
N GLN A 89 -22.04 9.97 21.21
CA GLN A 89 -21.96 8.52 21.37
C GLN A 89 -21.69 7.82 20.03
N LYS A 90 -22.37 8.19 18.94
CA LYS A 90 -22.09 7.67 17.59
C LYS A 90 -20.68 8.02 17.11
N LEU A 91 -20.16 9.19 17.46
CA LEU A 91 -18.75 9.52 17.18
C LEU A 91 -17.77 8.65 17.99
N ASN A 92 -18.10 8.31 19.24
CA ASN A 92 -17.28 7.39 20.04
C ASN A 92 -17.33 5.95 19.49
N GLU A 93 -18.45 5.52 18.91
CA GLU A 93 -18.53 4.24 18.18
C GLU A 93 -17.58 4.22 16.97
N ILE A 94 -17.39 5.38 16.30
CA ILE A 94 -16.38 5.52 15.24
C ILE A 94 -14.96 5.44 15.80
N ASP A 95 -14.68 5.97 16.99
CA ASP A 95 -13.38 5.79 17.66
C ASP A 95 -13.07 4.29 17.90
N HIS A 96 -14.08 3.48 18.23
CA HIS A 96 -13.92 2.02 18.32
C HIS A 96 -13.64 1.36 16.96
N LEU A 97 -14.28 1.82 15.88
CA LEU A 97 -13.98 1.36 14.51
C LEU A 97 -12.55 1.73 14.08
N ILE A 98 -12.03 2.87 14.55
CA ILE A 98 -10.62 3.23 14.34
C ILE A 98 -9.69 2.24 15.05
N GLY A 99 -10.02 1.83 16.28
CA GLY A 99 -9.27 0.79 17.00
C GLY A 99 -9.26 -0.57 16.29
N TYR A 100 -10.40 -1.00 15.74
CA TYR A 100 -10.48 -2.19 14.89
C TYR A 100 -9.61 -2.04 13.63
N THR A 101 -9.62 -0.85 13.00
CA THR A 101 -8.77 -0.55 11.85
C THR A 101 -7.28 -0.65 12.20
N GLU A 102 -6.86 -0.23 13.40
CA GLU A 102 -5.46 -0.37 13.85
C GLU A 102 -5.01 -1.83 13.97
N GLN A 103 -5.89 -2.73 14.44
CA GLN A 103 -5.60 -4.17 14.47
C GLN A 103 -5.47 -4.73 13.06
N SER A 104 -6.42 -4.42 12.16
CA SER A 104 -6.37 -4.87 10.76
C SER A 104 -5.13 -4.37 10.01
N VAL A 105 -4.67 -3.15 10.30
CA VAL A 105 -3.42 -2.61 9.73
C VAL A 105 -2.21 -3.45 10.15
N ASN A 106 -2.12 -3.85 11.42
CA ASN A 106 -1.01 -4.68 11.90
C ASN A 106 -1.08 -6.10 11.30
N GLU A 107 -2.27 -6.67 11.16
CA GLU A 107 -2.49 -7.97 10.49
C GLU A 107 -2.09 -7.91 9.02
N ALA A 108 -2.42 -6.82 8.31
CA ALA A 108 -2.00 -6.58 6.93
C ALA A 108 -0.48 -6.48 6.81
N LEU A 109 0.16 -5.71 7.69
CA LEU A 109 1.63 -5.61 7.72
C LEU A 109 2.30 -6.96 7.95
N TYR A 110 1.82 -7.72 8.94
CA TYR A 110 2.35 -9.04 9.24
C TYR A 110 2.24 -9.97 8.03
N THR A 111 1.08 -10.00 7.38
CA THR A 111 0.83 -10.83 6.19
C THR A 111 1.72 -10.43 5.01
N ILE A 112 1.94 -9.12 4.80
CA ILE A 112 2.85 -8.63 3.74
C ILE A 112 4.30 -9.00 4.06
N ASP A 113 4.74 -8.84 5.31
CA ASP A 113 6.09 -9.18 5.75
C ASP A 113 6.36 -10.69 5.57
N GLU A 114 5.40 -11.56 5.92
CA GLU A 114 5.49 -13.01 5.61
C GLU A 114 5.56 -13.26 4.12
N THR A 115 4.64 -12.66 3.34
CA THR A 115 4.61 -12.82 1.87
C THR A 115 5.94 -12.39 1.22
N PHE A 116 6.52 -11.28 1.68
CA PHE A 116 7.81 -10.80 1.20
C PHE A 116 8.96 -11.70 1.64
N GLY A 117 8.92 -12.21 2.87
CA GLY A 117 9.92 -13.14 3.41
C GLY A 117 9.96 -14.48 2.68
N ASP A 118 8.79 -14.97 2.25
CA ASP A 118 8.65 -16.24 1.53
C ASP A 118 8.82 -16.12 0.01
N THR A 119 8.91 -14.89 -0.51
CA THR A 119 9.09 -14.64 -1.95
C THR A 119 10.54 -14.33 -2.29
N ASP A 120 11.10 -15.07 -3.25
CA ASP A 120 12.44 -14.81 -3.78
C ASP A 120 12.55 -13.40 -4.39
N CYS A 121 13.23 -12.52 -3.68
CA CYS A 121 13.45 -11.15 -4.10
C CYS A 121 14.40 -11.06 -5.30
N ILE A 122 14.02 -10.25 -6.29
CA ILE A 122 14.77 -10.07 -7.52
C ILE A 122 15.68 -8.85 -7.37
N GLY A 123 16.98 -9.11 -7.30
CA GLY A 123 18.00 -8.05 -7.28
C GLY A 123 17.96 -7.19 -8.55
N ILE A 124 18.22 -5.89 -8.39
CA ILE A 124 18.28 -4.94 -9.50
C ILE A 124 19.68 -4.96 -10.10
N THR A 125 19.83 -5.61 -11.25
CA THR A 125 21.10 -5.68 -11.97
C THR A 125 21.42 -4.37 -12.69
N ASP A 126 22.70 -4.16 -12.99
CA ASP A 126 23.13 -3.02 -13.82
C ASP A 126 22.58 -3.08 -15.25
N GLU A 127 22.26 -4.29 -15.74
CA GLU A 127 21.56 -4.50 -17.01
C GLU A 127 20.15 -3.91 -16.99
N VAL A 128 19.39 -4.15 -15.91
CA VAL A 128 18.06 -3.57 -15.73
C VAL A 128 18.16 -2.05 -15.65
N LYS A 129 19.11 -1.51 -14.88
CA LYS A 129 19.33 -0.06 -14.75
C LYS A 129 19.67 0.58 -16.09
N ARG A 130 20.56 -0.04 -16.88
CA ARG A 130 20.95 0.48 -18.20
C ARG A 130 19.77 0.51 -19.15
N ARG A 131 19.01 -0.58 -19.27
CA ARG A 131 17.81 -0.63 -20.12
C ARG A 131 16.69 0.31 -19.64
N ALA A 132 16.62 0.61 -18.34
CA ALA A 132 15.73 1.64 -17.82
C ALA A 132 16.21 3.05 -18.22
N ALA A 133 17.51 3.33 -18.12
CA ALA A 133 18.12 4.60 -18.52
C ALA A 133 18.00 4.86 -20.04
N ASP A 134 18.15 3.83 -20.87
CA ASP A 134 17.97 3.93 -22.33
C ASP A 134 16.57 4.42 -22.70
N ARG A 135 15.55 4.09 -21.89
CA ARG A 135 14.19 4.61 -22.10
C ARG A 135 14.08 6.09 -21.77
N ALA A 136 14.84 6.57 -20.79
CA ALA A 136 14.92 8.00 -20.47
C ALA A 136 15.56 8.77 -21.63
N ILE A 137 16.67 8.25 -22.18
CA ILE A 137 17.39 8.85 -23.31
C ILE A 137 16.49 8.90 -24.55
N THR A 138 15.82 7.79 -24.86
CA THR A 138 14.92 7.69 -26.03
C THR A 138 13.55 8.33 -25.80
N LYS A 139 13.27 8.85 -24.60
CA LYS A 139 11.95 9.38 -24.18
C LYS A 139 10.81 8.40 -24.40
N SER A 140 11.12 7.10 -24.36
CA SER A 140 10.11 6.05 -24.37
C SER A 140 9.33 6.07 -23.07
N ALA A 141 8.10 5.55 -23.05
CA ALA A 141 7.39 5.30 -21.78
C ALA A 141 8.33 4.60 -20.77
N PRO A 142 8.22 4.82 -19.45
CA PRO A 142 7.35 5.78 -18.77
C PRO A 142 7.80 7.25 -18.91
N PHE A 143 8.97 7.55 -19.51
CA PHE A 143 9.51 8.91 -19.68
C PHE A 143 8.87 9.77 -20.77
N HIS A 144 7.81 9.28 -21.42
CA HIS A 144 7.01 10.04 -22.40
C HIS A 144 6.35 11.31 -21.81
N ARG A 145 6.14 11.33 -20.49
CA ARG A 145 5.72 12.53 -19.73
C ARG A 145 6.97 13.09 -19.05
N GLN A 146 7.12 14.41 -19.00
CA GLN A 146 8.30 15.10 -18.41
C GLN A 146 8.37 14.92 -16.88
N ARG A 147 8.52 13.67 -16.41
CA ARG A 147 8.64 13.26 -15.01
C ARG A 147 9.78 12.25 -14.89
N ASN A 148 10.42 12.22 -13.73
CA ASN A 148 11.43 11.23 -13.43
C ASN A 148 10.74 9.90 -13.05
N SER A 149 10.60 9.01 -14.05
CA SER A 149 9.96 7.70 -13.90
C SER A 149 10.97 6.55 -13.93
N MET A 150 12.12 6.74 -13.28
CA MET A 150 13.18 5.72 -13.26
C MET A 150 12.76 4.47 -12.48
N ALA A 151 12.11 4.61 -11.33
CA ALA A 151 11.58 3.49 -10.56
C ALA A 151 10.57 2.69 -11.39
N ASP A 152 9.57 3.36 -11.99
CA ASP A 152 8.61 2.75 -12.93
C ASP A 152 9.29 1.98 -14.08
N ALA A 153 10.37 2.54 -14.62
CA ALA A 153 11.12 1.93 -15.70
C ALA A 153 11.88 0.67 -15.23
N ILE A 154 12.44 0.70 -14.02
CA ILE A 154 13.08 -0.46 -13.37
C ILE A 154 12.03 -1.55 -13.12
N LEU A 155 10.88 -1.22 -12.52
CA LEU A 155 9.80 -2.18 -12.26
C LEU A 155 9.34 -2.88 -13.53
N LEU A 156 9.11 -2.11 -14.60
CA LEU A 156 8.71 -2.68 -15.88
C LEU A 156 9.79 -3.59 -16.48
N LYS A 157 11.07 -3.23 -16.37
CA LYS A 157 12.16 -4.08 -16.86
C LYS A 157 12.33 -5.35 -16.03
N SER A 158 12.24 -5.24 -14.71
CA SER A 158 12.24 -6.40 -13.81
C SER A 158 11.08 -7.35 -14.09
N TYR A 159 9.88 -6.83 -14.39
CA TYR A 159 8.74 -7.65 -14.78
C TYR A 159 9.01 -8.41 -16.08
N VAL A 160 9.43 -7.71 -17.13
CA VAL A 160 9.66 -8.32 -18.45
C VAL A 160 10.72 -9.42 -18.38
N ASP A 161 11.77 -9.25 -17.57
CA ASP A 161 12.82 -10.26 -17.42
C ASP A 161 12.36 -11.54 -16.72
N LYS A 162 11.29 -11.48 -15.92
CA LYS A 162 10.84 -12.58 -15.05
C LYS A 162 9.53 -13.21 -15.49
N ALA A 163 8.70 -12.47 -16.21
CA ALA A 163 7.44 -12.95 -16.76
C ALA A 163 7.60 -13.58 -18.17
N ALA A 164 8.77 -13.44 -18.80
CA ALA A 164 9.11 -14.06 -20.08
C ALA A 164 9.53 -15.53 -19.91
#